data_AF-A0A3D1NTA1-F1
#
_entry.id   AF-A0A3D1NTA1-F1
#
_cell.length_a   1.000
_cell.length_b   1.000
_cell.length_c   1.000
_cell.angle_alpha   90.00
_cell.angle_beta   90.00
_cell.angle_gamma   90.00
#
_symmetry.space_group_name_H-M   'P 1'
#
loop_
_entity.id
_entity.type
_entity.pdbx_description
1 polymer ?
#
loop_
_entity_poly.entity_id
_entity_poly.type
_entity_poly.pdbx_seq_one_letter_code
_entity_poly.pdbx_strand_id
1 'polypeptide(L)'
;MAFKLDSKIPAGELAQKWSNHKAAIKVVSPANKRKLDIIVVGTGLGGASAAASLGELGYNVKVFCIQDSPRRAHSIAAQGGINAAKNYRNDNDSIYRLFYDTIKGGDYRAREANVYRMAEVSNCIIDQCVGQGVPFAREYGGMLDNRSFGGAQVSRTFYARGQTGQQLLLGAYAALNKEIAAGSVKSYPRHEMLDIVIEDGEARGIIARNLVTGELERFGAHAVVIASGGYGNVFFLSTNAMASNGSAAFQCYRKGAGFANPCFTQIHPTCIPVHGDQQSKLTLMSESLRNDGRIWVPKKIEDVKALRSGAKKPSDIAEEDRDYYLERR
;
A
#
# COMPACT_ATOMS: atom_id res chain seq x y z
N MET A 1 10.40 25.91 22.88
CA MET A 1 9.15 25.29 23.36
C MET A 1 9.17 23.81 22.97
N ALA A 2 8.83 22.90 23.88
CA ALA A 2 8.72 21.49 23.53
C ALA A 2 7.58 21.28 22.51
N PHE A 3 7.85 20.55 21.44
CA PHE A 3 6.86 20.22 20.42
C PHE A 3 5.76 19.37 21.04
N LYS A 4 4.56 19.94 21.23
CA LYS A 4 3.41 19.20 21.77
C LYS A 4 2.82 18.33 20.67
N LEU A 5 3.01 17.01 20.79
CA LEU A 5 2.38 16.04 19.91
C LEU A 5 0.90 15.90 20.26
N ASP A 6 0.03 16.47 19.42
CA ASP A 6 -1.41 16.23 19.47
C ASP A 6 -1.81 15.22 18.39
N SER A 7 -2.32 14.07 18.81
CA SER A 7 -2.72 12.99 17.91
C SER A 7 -4.06 13.25 17.21
N LYS A 8 -4.86 14.23 17.69
CA LYS A 8 -6.22 14.54 17.24
C LYS A 8 -7.13 13.30 17.13
N ILE A 9 -6.89 12.30 17.98
CA ILE A 9 -7.72 11.10 18.08
C ILE A 9 -9.09 11.48 18.68
N PRO A 10 -10.22 10.99 18.15
CA PRO A 10 -11.54 11.34 18.71
C PRO A 10 -11.70 10.85 20.16
N ALA A 11 -12.56 11.51 20.94
CA ALA A 11 -12.85 11.14 22.32
C ALA A 11 -13.79 9.92 22.41
N GLY A 12 -13.93 9.36 23.63
CA GLY A 12 -14.83 8.25 23.95
C GLY A 12 -14.20 6.86 23.81
N GLU A 13 -14.99 5.84 24.13
CA GLU A 13 -14.61 4.43 24.11
C GLU A 13 -14.09 3.97 22.74
N LEU A 14 -13.10 3.06 22.74
CA LEU A 14 -12.39 2.64 21.52
C LEU A 14 -13.34 2.19 20.41
N ALA A 15 -14.34 1.37 20.76
CA ALA A 15 -15.28 0.78 19.82
C ALA A 15 -16.24 1.81 19.20
N GLN A 16 -16.57 2.88 19.92
CA GLN A 16 -17.51 3.91 19.47
C GLN A 16 -16.81 5.17 18.94
N LYS A 17 -15.51 5.31 19.20
CA LYS A 17 -14.70 6.51 18.93
C LYS A 17 -14.92 7.11 17.53
N TRP A 18 -14.85 6.28 16.49
CA TRP A 18 -14.98 6.74 15.10
C TRP A 18 -16.42 6.89 14.63
N SER A 19 -17.34 6.13 15.21
CA SER A 19 -18.78 6.33 14.99
C SER A 19 -19.24 7.66 15.58
N ASN A 20 -18.79 7.98 16.79
CA ASN A 20 -19.02 9.28 17.43
C ASN A 20 -18.39 10.42 16.63
N HIS A 21 -17.17 10.23 16.12
CA HIS A 21 -16.53 11.22 15.25
C HIS A 21 -17.34 11.51 13.99
N LYS A 22 -17.81 10.47 13.28
CA LYS A 22 -18.66 10.63 12.10
C LYS A 22 -19.96 11.38 12.41
N ALA A 23 -20.56 11.15 13.58
CA ALA A 23 -21.79 11.82 13.98
C ALA A 23 -21.58 13.31 14.31
N ALA A 24 -20.42 13.66 14.87
CA ALA A 24 -20.13 15.01 15.35
C ALA A 24 -19.35 15.89 14.35
N ILE A 25 -18.77 15.32 13.29
CA ILE A 25 -17.91 16.06 12.37
C ILE A 25 -18.68 17.14 11.62
N LYS A 26 -18.11 18.34 11.55
CA LYS A 26 -18.64 19.43 10.72
C LYS A 26 -18.40 19.08 9.25
N VAL A 27 -19.49 18.91 8.50
CA VAL A 27 -19.43 18.59 7.07
C VAL A 27 -19.35 19.85 6.22
N VAL A 28 -18.68 19.75 5.07
CA VAL A 28 -18.68 20.81 4.04
C VAL A 28 -19.84 20.53 3.07
N SER A 29 -20.68 21.53 2.83
CA SER A 29 -21.80 21.40 1.89
C SER A 29 -21.30 21.13 0.46
N PRO A 30 -22.03 20.35 -0.36
CA PRO A 30 -21.60 20.02 -1.72
C PRO A 30 -21.23 21.24 -2.59
N ALA A 31 -21.98 22.35 -2.47
CA ALA A 31 -21.71 23.58 -3.21
C ALA A 31 -20.38 24.25 -2.80
N ASN A 32 -19.97 24.11 -1.54
CA ASN A 32 -18.72 24.70 -1.04
C ASN A 32 -17.50 23.82 -1.33
N LYS A 33 -17.65 22.50 -1.50
CA LYS A 33 -16.53 21.60 -1.82
C LYS A 33 -15.83 21.98 -3.12
N ARG A 34 -16.60 22.42 -4.13
CA ARG A 34 -16.08 22.87 -5.44
C ARG A 34 -15.24 24.14 -5.38
N LYS A 35 -15.22 24.84 -4.24
CA LYS A 35 -14.38 26.02 -4.00
C LYS A 35 -13.05 25.66 -3.35
N LEU A 36 -12.86 24.39 -2.97
CA LEU A 36 -11.73 23.92 -2.20
C LEU A 36 -10.84 23.01 -3.05
N ASP A 37 -9.65 23.51 -3.35
CA ASP A 37 -8.55 22.76 -3.93
C ASP A 37 -7.84 21.84 -2.94
N ILE A 38 -7.55 20.61 -3.37
CA ILE A 38 -6.76 19.62 -2.63
C ILE A 38 -5.65 19.10 -3.54
N ILE A 39 -4.44 19.02 -3.01
CA ILE A 39 -3.31 18.35 -3.68
C ILE A 39 -3.12 16.95 -3.08
N VAL A 40 -2.91 15.96 -3.94
CA VAL A 40 -2.52 14.59 -3.54
C VAL A 40 -1.20 14.24 -4.20
N VAL A 41 -0.17 13.97 -3.42
CA VAL A 41 1.16 13.59 -3.91
C VAL A 41 1.32 12.08 -3.80
N GLY A 42 1.33 11.40 -4.94
CA GLY A 42 1.43 9.95 -5.07
C GLY A 42 0.14 9.32 -5.61
N THR A 43 0.28 8.27 -6.43
CA THR A 43 -0.84 7.57 -7.08
C THR A 43 -0.84 6.07 -6.80
N GLY A 44 -0.19 5.63 -5.72
CA GLY A 44 -0.39 4.27 -5.19
C GLY A 44 -1.80 4.09 -4.65
N LEU A 45 -2.10 2.93 -4.05
CA LEU A 45 -3.44 2.65 -3.49
C LEU A 45 -3.95 3.78 -2.60
N GLY A 46 -3.13 4.26 -1.65
CA GLY A 46 -3.53 5.36 -0.77
C GLY A 46 -3.84 6.66 -1.51
N GLY A 47 -2.98 7.06 -2.47
CA GLY A 47 -3.12 8.33 -3.18
C GLY A 47 -4.20 8.32 -4.26
N ALA A 48 -4.27 7.25 -5.07
CA ALA A 48 -5.30 7.10 -6.09
C ALA A 48 -6.70 6.96 -5.45
N SER A 49 -6.84 6.17 -4.39
CA SER A 49 -8.12 6.08 -3.66
C SER A 49 -8.49 7.39 -2.98
N ALA A 50 -7.55 8.10 -2.36
CA ALA A 50 -7.82 9.41 -1.77
C ALA A 50 -8.28 10.43 -2.83
N ALA A 51 -7.54 10.53 -3.95
CA ALA A 51 -7.88 11.45 -5.03
C ALA A 51 -9.24 11.15 -5.66
N ALA A 52 -9.54 9.87 -5.93
CA ALA A 52 -10.84 9.46 -6.45
C ALA A 52 -11.98 9.77 -5.47
N SER A 53 -11.84 9.39 -4.20
CA SER A 53 -12.89 9.67 -3.20
C SER A 53 -13.11 11.17 -2.95
N LEU A 54 -12.04 11.98 -2.96
CA LEU A 54 -12.16 13.43 -2.83
C LEU A 54 -12.77 14.08 -4.08
N GLY A 55 -12.42 13.61 -5.28
CA GLY A 55 -13.03 14.03 -6.53
C GLY A 55 -14.53 13.71 -6.56
N GLU A 56 -14.90 12.48 -6.21
CA GLU A 56 -16.30 12.02 -6.15
C GLU A 56 -17.12 12.78 -5.08
N LEU A 57 -16.48 13.21 -3.99
CA LEU A 57 -17.10 14.10 -3.01
C LEU A 57 -17.38 15.51 -3.56
N GLY A 58 -16.74 15.93 -4.64
CA GLY A 58 -16.92 17.21 -5.32
C GLY A 58 -15.84 18.26 -5.05
N TYR A 59 -14.67 17.87 -4.55
CA TYR A 59 -13.52 18.77 -4.39
C TYR A 59 -12.74 18.93 -5.70
N ASN A 60 -11.99 20.03 -5.83
CA ASN A 60 -11.05 20.19 -6.95
C ASN A 60 -9.71 19.54 -6.60
N VAL A 61 -9.40 18.39 -7.20
CA VAL A 61 -8.21 17.62 -6.81
C VAL A 61 -7.11 17.75 -7.86
N LYS A 62 -5.88 18.01 -7.43
CA LYS A 62 -4.67 17.93 -8.27
C LYS A 62 -3.82 16.76 -7.78
N VAL A 63 -3.67 15.72 -8.59
CA VAL A 63 -2.89 14.52 -8.22
C VAL A 63 -1.57 14.46 -8.97
N PHE A 64 -0.47 14.19 -8.27
CA PHE A 64 0.89 14.21 -8.80
C PHE A 64 1.57 12.86 -8.66
N CYS A 65 2.34 12.45 -9.67
CA CYS A 65 3.22 11.29 -9.57
C CYS A 65 4.47 11.40 -10.44
N ILE A 66 5.55 10.76 -9.99
CA ILE A 66 6.85 10.72 -10.70
C ILE A 66 6.76 9.80 -11.93
N GLN A 67 5.89 8.78 -11.87
CA GLN A 67 5.72 7.80 -12.93
C GLN A 67 5.10 8.42 -14.19
N ASP A 68 5.33 7.77 -15.32
CA ASP A 68 4.68 8.08 -16.60
C ASP A 68 3.17 7.83 -16.59
N SER A 69 2.72 6.93 -15.71
CA SER A 69 1.30 6.64 -15.52
C SER A 69 0.99 6.35 -14.05
N PRO A 70 -0.15 6.84 -13.52
CA PRO A 70 -0.57 6.58 -12.15
C PRO A 70 -0.60 5.09 -11.76
N ARG A 71 -0.88 4.20 -12.73
CA ARG A 71 -0.95 2.74 -12.54
C ARG A 71 0.38 2.06 -12.22
N ARG A 72 1.52 2.77 -12.30
CA ARG A 72 2.86 2.17 -12.10
C ARG A 72 3.42 2.38 -10.69
N ALA A 73 2.60 2.85 -9.76
CA ALA A 73 2.98 2.95 -8.36
C ALA A 73 3.33 1.57 -7.77
N HIS A 74 4.19 1.55 -6.75
CA HIS A 74 4.73 0.29 -6.19
C HIS A 74 3.66 -0.67 -5.65
N SER A 75 2.47 -0.17 -5.29
CA SER A 75 1.32 -0.99 -4.89
C SER A 75 1.00 -2.12 -5.88
N ILE A 76 1.32 -1.95 -7.17
CA ILE A 76 1.13 -2.98 -8.21
C ILE A 76 1.87 -4.30 -7.90
N ALA A 77 2.96 -4.22 -7.12
CA ALA A 77 3.86 -5.35 -6.88
C ALA A 77 3.41 -6.26 -5.73
N ALA A 78 2.36 -5.90 -4.97
CA ALA A 78 1.89 -6.76 -3.88
C ALA A 78 1.23 -8.04 -4.44
N GLN A 79 1.58 -9.19 -3.86
CA GLN A 79 1.09 -10.49 -4.33
C GLN A 79 0.18 -11.16 -3.30
N GLY A 80 0.57 -11.10 -2.02
CA GLY A 80 -0.01 -11.86 -0.91
C GLY A 80 -1.51 -11.62 -0.65
N GLY A 81 -1.96 -10.37 -0.67
CA GLY A 81 -3.39 -10.09 -0.50
C GLY A 81 -3.67 -8.88 0.37
N ILE A 82 -4.93 -8.74 0.78
CA ILE A 82 -5.43 -7.71 1.69
C ILE A 82 -6.22 -8.37 2.82
N ASN A 83 -5.90 -8.04 4.06
CA ASN A 83 -6.61 -8.53 5.23
C ASN A 83 -7.87 -7.71 5.49
N ALA A 84 -8.99 -8.39 5.76
CA ALA A 84 -10.20 -7.74 6.25
C ALA A 84 -10.99 -8.66 7.19
N ALA A 85 -11.67 -8.08 8.17
CA ALA A 85 -12.42 -8.81 9.20
C ALA A 85 -13.77 -9.37 8.70
N LYS A 86 -13.83 -9.77 7.43
CA LYS A 86 -15.07 -10.18 6.76
C LYS A 86 -15.19 -11.70 6.77
N ASN A 87 -16.01 -12.19 7.70
CA ASN A 87 -16.14 -13.60 8.00
C ASN A 87 -17.11 -14.31 7.01
N TYR A 88 -16.57 -14.85 5.92
CA TYR A 88 -17.34 -15.71 4.99
C TYR A 88 -17.35 -17.19 5.40
N ARG A 89 -16.31 -17.65 6.11
CA ARG A 89 -16.12 -19.06 6.47
C ARG A 89 -16.75 -19.48 7.79
N ASN A 90 -17.42 -18.55 8.49
CA ASN A 90 -17.94 -18.74 9.84
C ASN A 90 -16.87 -19.18 10.86
N ASP A 91 -15.63 -18.69 10.71
CA ASP A 91 -14.49 -19.00 11.60
C ASP A 91 -14.39 -18.06 12.81
N ASN A 92 -15.46 -17.33 13.09
CA ASN A 92 -15.56 -16.28 14.12
C ASN A 92 -14.52 -15.16 13.97
N ASP A 93 -14.07 -14.85 12.74
CA ASP A 93 -13.34 -13.60 12.51
C ASP A 93 -14.21 -12.38 12.84
N SER A 94 -13.56 -11.32 13.34
CA SER A 94 -14.24 -10.11 13.80
C SER A 94 -13.30 -8.91 13.78
N ILE A 95 -13.89 -7.71 13.84
CA ILE A 95 -13.16 -6.44 13.93
C ILE A 95 -12.17 -6.48 15.10
N TYR A 96 -12.58 -6.99 16.26
CA TYR A 96 -11.72 -7.08 17.43
C TYR A 96 -10.53 -8.01 17.21
N ARG A 97 -10.72 -9.16 16.55
CA ARG A 97 -9.60 -10.08 16.26
C ARG A 97 -8.58 -9.46 15.32
N LEU A 98 -9.03 -8.83 14.21
CA LEU A 98 -8.12 -8.12 13.31
C LEU A 98 -7.40 -6.96 14.02
N PHE A 99 -8.11 -6.20 14.86
CA PHE A 99 -7.52 -5.17 15.70
C PHE A 99 -6.45 -5.75 16.63
N TYR A 100 -6.77 -6.80 17.39
CA TYR A 100 -5.88 -7.40 18.38
C TYR A 100 -4.62 -7.98 17.73
N ASP A 101 -4.77 -8.72 16.64
CA ASP A 101 -3.64 -9.29 15.89
C ASP A 101 -2.72 -8.18 15.35
N THR A 102 -3.29 -7.05 14.93
CA THR A 102 -2.51 -5.90 14.44
C THR A 102 -1.77 -5.19 15.58
N ILE A 103 -2.38 -5.02 16.75
CA ILE A 103 -1.72 -4.43 17.93
C ILE A 103 -0.59 -5.32 18.42
N LYS A 104 -0.85 -6.62 18.56
CA LYS A 104 0.17 -7.60 18.95
C LYS A 104 1.30 -7.67 17.93
N GLY A 105 0.97 -7.73 16.64
CA GLY A 105 1.97 -7.77 15.56
C GLY A 105 2.80 -6.49 15.43
N GLY A 106 2.23 -5.34 15.81
CA GLY A 106 2.94 -4.07 15.94
C GLY A 106 3.72 -3.92 17.25
N ASP A 107 3.90 -5.00 18.02
CA ASP A 107 4.56 -5.04 19.33
C ASP A 107 4.05 -3.92 20.26
N TYR A 108 2.72 -3.76 20.30
CA TYR A 108 1.98 -2.79 21.11
C TYR A 108 2.39 -1.31 20.93
N ARG A 109 3.06 -0.98 19.82
CA ARG A 109 3.51 0.41 19.51
C ARG A 109 2.57 1.15 18.55
N ALA A 110 1.62 0.45 17.95
CA ALA A 110 0.66 1.05 17.03
C ALA A 110 -0.40 1.88 17.79
N ARG A 111 -0.95 2.90 17.12
CA ARG A 111 -2.02 3.74 17.71
C ARG A 111 -3.34 2.99 17.70
N GLU A 112 -3.79 2.55 18.87
CA GLU A 112 -4.97 1.70 19.04
C GLU A 112 -6.22 2.24 18.34
N ALA A 113 -6.53 3.52 18.52
CA ALA A 113 -7.68 4.15 17.88
C ALA A 113 -7.65 4.01 16.35
N ASN A 114 -6.50 4.24 15.72
CA ASN A 114 -6.35 4.17 14.27
C ASN A 114 -6.37 2.72 13.76
N VAL A 115 -5.77 1.79 14.52
CA VAL A 115 -5.81 0.36 14.19
C VAL A 115 -7.23 -0.19 14.30
N TYR A 116 -7.99 0.22 15.32
CA TYR A 116 -9.39 -0.17 15.45
C TYR A 116 -10.22 0.36 14.27
N ARG A 117 -9.99 1.62 13.85
CA ARG A 117 -10.62 2.16 12.64
C ARG A 117 -10.29 1.35 11.40
N MET A 118 -9.01 1.01 11.21
CA MET A 118 -8.56 0.21 10.08
C MET A 118 -9.30 -1.13 10.04
N ALA A 119 -9.44 -1.80 11.18
CA ALA A 119 -10.19 -3.05 11.27
C ALA A 119 -11.68 -2.85 10.95
N GLU A 120 -12.31 -1.80 11.51
CA GLU A 120 -13.72 -1.46 11.27
C GLU A 120 -14.02 -1.20 9.79
N VAL A 121 -13.17 -0.44 9.09
CA VAL A 121 -13.40 -0.09 7.67
C VAL A 121 -13.01 -1.19 6.71
N SER A 122 -12.21 -2.18 7.14
CA SER A 122 -11.66 -3.21 6.26
C SER A 122 -12.73 -3.95 5.44
N ASN A 123 -13.89 -4.21 6.04
CA ASN A 123 -15.01 -4.88 5.39
C ASN A 123 -15.59 -4.03 4.24
N CYS A 124 -15.77 -2.73 4.47
CA CYS A 124 -16.22 -1.79 3.45
C CYS A 124 -15.19 -1.65 2.31
N ILE A 125 -13.90 -1.76 2.61
CA ILE A 125 -12.85 -1.73 1.58
C ILE A 125 -12.95 -2.96 0.66
N ILE A 126 -13.22 -4.15 1.19
CA ILE A 126 -13.47 -5.34 0.35
C ILE A 126 -14.68 -5.11 -0.57
N ASP A 127 -15.78 -4.58 -0.02
CA ASP A 127 -16.98 -4.29 -0.81
C ASP A 127 -16.73 -3.23 -1.89
N GLN A 128 -15.99 -2.19 -1.57
CA GLN A 128 -15.57 -1.18 -2.54
C GLN A 128 -14.72 -1.79 -3.65
N CYS A 129 -13.73 -2.63 -3.32
CA CYS A 129 -12.90 -3.31 -4.32
C CYS A 129 -13.73 -4.23 -5.22
N VAL A 130 -14.69 -4.99 -4.68
CA VAL A 130 -15.61 -5.80 -5.47
C VAL A 130 -16.47 -4.92 -6.40
N GLY A 131 -17.02 -3.82 -5.89
CA GLY A 131 -17.80 -2.87 -6.69
C GLY A 131 -16.99 -2.18 -7.80
N GLN A 132 -15.68 -2.04 -7.61
CA GLN A 132 -14.73 -1.56 -8.63
C GLN A 132 -14.29 -2.66 -9.61
N GLY A 133 -14.80 -3.88 -9.48
CA GLY A 133 -14.48 -4.99 -10.38
C GLY A 133 -13.15 -5.68 -10.08
N VAL A 134 -12.59 -5.54 -8.87
CA VAL A 134 -11.38 -6.29 -8.47
C VAL A 134 -11.72 -7.79 -8.45
N PRO A 135 -11.04 -8.62 -9.26
CA PRO A 135 -11.35 -10.04 -9.39
C PRO A 135 -10.71 -10.85 -8.25
N PHE A 136 -11.24 -10.70 -7.04
CA PHE A 136 -10.89 -11.56 -5.92
C PHE A 136 -11.23 -13.02 -6.23
N ALA A 137 -10.42 -13.93 -5.67
CA ALA A 137 -10.68 -15.35 -5.71
C ALA A 137 -12.06 -15.66 -5.13
N ARG A 138 -12.73 -16.66 -5.70
CA ARG A 138 -14.04 -17.12 -5.28
C ARG A 138 -14.03 -18.61 -5.10
N GLU A 139 -14.79 -19.08 -4.12
CA GLU A 139 -15.11 -20.49 -3.98
C GLU A 139 -16.17 -20.91 -5.01
N TYR A 140 -16.45 -22.22 -5.11
CA TYR A 140 -17.42 -22.77 -6.06
C TYR A 140 -18.82 -22.13 -5.93
N GLY A 141 -19.24 -21.80 -4.70
CA GLY A 141 -20.51 -21.13 -4.42
C GLY A 141 -20.56 -19.64 -4.82
N GLY A 142 -19.46 -19.08 -5.33
CA GLY A 142 -19.38 -17.69 -5.78
C GLY A 142 -19.09 -16.67 -4.68
N MET A 143 -19.02 -17.05 -3.41
CA MET A 143 -18.52 -16.19 -2.33
C MET A 143 -17.03 -15.92 -2.51
N LEU A 144 -16.54 -14.84 -1.90
CA LEU A 144 -15.11 -14.53 -1.90
C LEU A 144 -14.34 -15.57 -1.08
N ASP A 145 -13.20 -15.99 -1.59
CA ASP A 145 -12.31 -16.94 -0.91
C ASP A 145 -11.20 -16.21 -0.14
N ASN A 146 -10.74 -16.86 0.93
CA ASN A 146 -9.69 -16.38 1.80
C ASN A 146 -8.58 -17.43 1.92
N ARG A 147 -7.35 -16.95 2.13
CA ARG A 147 -6.19 -17.81 2.43
C ARG A 147 -5.55 -17.46 3.77
N SER A 148 -4.76 -18.40 4.28
CA SER A 148 -3.85 -18.17 5.40
C SER A 148 -2.65 -17.34 4.94
N PHE A 149 -2.35 -16.25 5.66
CA PHE A 149 -1.23 -15.37 5.36
C PHE A 149 -0.84 -14.54 6.59
N GLY A 150 0.45 -14.22 6.73
CA GLY A 150 0.96 -13.33 7.79
C GLY A 150 0.83 -13.86 9.22
N GLY A 151 0.72 -15.18 9.41
CA GLY A 151 0.69 -15.82 10.73
C GLY A 151 -0.58 -15.57 11.57
N ALA A 152 -1.67 -15.10 10.94
CA ALA A 152 -2.96 -14.93 11.61
C ALA A 152 -3.60 -16.28 11.95
N GLN A 153 -4.38 -16.33 13.04
CA GLN A 153 -5.09 -17.55 13.47
C GLN A 153 -6.29 -17.90 12.57
N VAL A 154 -6.85 -16.92 11.87
CA VAL A 154 -8.01 -17.07 10.99
C VAL A 154 -7.64 -16.72 9.54
N SER A 155 -8.36 -17.29 8.58
CA SER A 155 -8.09 -17.05 7.16
C SER A 155 -8.87 -15.82 6.70
N ARG A 156 -8.22 -14.66 6.73
CA ARG A 156 -8.86 -13.36 6.43
C ARG A 156 -8.23 -12.57 5.29
N THR A 157 -7.32 -13.20 4.56
CA THR A 157 -6.58 -12.57 3.46
C THR A 157 -7.32 -12.79 2.14
N PHE A 158 -7.89 -11.72 1.59
CA PHE A 158 -8.49 -11.70 0.26
C PHE A 158 -7.39 -11.53 -0.79
N TYR A 159 -7.48 -12.27 -1.89
CA TYR A 159 -6.42 -12.33 -2.88
C TYR A 159 -6.95 -12.48 -4.31
N ALA A 160 -6.15 -12.07 -5.30
CA ALA A 160 -6.37 -12.33 -6.72
C ALA A 160 -5.17 -13.10 -7.26
N ARG A 161 -5.13 -14.41 -6.97
CA ARG A 161 -3.97 -15.30 -7.20
C ARG A 161 -2.67 -14.65 -6.68
N GLY A 162 -1.64 -14.53 -7.52
CA GLY A 162 -0.37 -13.87 -7.22
C GLY A 162 -0.31 -12.38 -7.62
N GLN A 163 -1.44 -11.75 -7.94
CA GLN A 163 -1.50 -10.41 -8.55
C GLN A 163 -2.41 -9.45 -7.78
N THR A 164 -2.63 -9.67 -6.49
CA THR A 164 -3.62 -8.89 -5.73
C THR A 164 -3.35 -7.38 -5.76
N GLY A 165 -2.10 -6.95 -5.57
CA GLY A 165 -1.71 -5.54 -5.64
C GLY A 165 -1.93 -4.93 -7.02
N GLN A 166 -1.68 -5.70 -8.07
CA GLN A 166 -1.94 -5.26 -9.45
C GLN A 166 -3.44 -5.01 -9.65
N GLN A 167 -4.28 -5.95 -9.24
CA GLN A 167 -5.73 -5.84 -9.40
C GLN A 167 -6.32 -4.71 -8.55
N LEU A 168 -5.89 -4.58 -7.30
CA LEU A 168 -6.29 -3.49 -6.41
C LEU A 168 -5.90 -2.13 -7.00
N LEU A 169 -4.66 -1.98 -7.49
CA LEU A 169 -4.20 -0.71 -8.05
C LEU A 169 -4.94 -0.37 -9.35
N LEU A 170 -5.24 -1.36 -10.19
CA LEU A 170 -6.04 -1.14 -11.39
C LEU A 170 -7.48 -0.71 -11.06
N GLY A 171 -8.10 -1.26 -10.00
CA GLY A 171 -9.39 -0.79 -9.49
C GLY A 171 -9.34 0.67 -9.02
N ALA A 172 -8.35 1.02 -8.19
CA ALA A 172 -8.14 2.40 -7.74
C ALA A 172 -7.81 3.36 -8.91
N TYR A 173 -7.04 2.90 -9.89
CA TYR A 173 -6.72 3.65 -11.10
C TYR A 173 -7.96 3.90 -11.97
N ALA A 174 -8.83 2.90 -12.13
CA ALA A 174 -10.09 3.05 -12.86
C ALA A 174 -11.00 4.08 -12.19
N ALA A 175 -11.16 4.01 -10.87
CA ALA A 175 -11.90 5.01 -10.09
C ALA A 175 -11.29 6.42 -10.23
N LEU A 176 -9.96 6.53 -10.20
CA LEU A 176 -9.27 7.80 -10.43
C LEU A 176 -9.55 8.36 -11.85
N ASN A 177 -9.49 7.52 -12.88
CA ASN A 177 -9.73 7.96 -14.26
C ASN A 177 -11.18 8.38 -14.50
N LYS A 178 -12.15 7.73 -13.84
CA LYS A 178 -13.55 8.17 -13.84
C LYS A 178 -13.65 9.63 -13.39
N GLU A 179 -12.99 9.98 -12.29
CA GLU A 179 -13.01 11.35 -11.75
C GLU A 179 -12.19 12.34 -12.59
N ILE A 180 -11.11 11.88 -13.23
CA ILE A 180 -10.40 12.69 -14.24
C ILE A 180 -11.31 13.01 -15.42
N ALA A 181 -12.04 12.01 -15.94
CA ALA A 181 -12.99 12.19 -17.03
C ALA A 181 -14.17 13.09 -16.63
N ALA A 182 -14.61 13.03 -15.37
CA ALA A 182 -15.64 13.92 -14.82
C ALA A 182 -15.14 15.35 -14.58
N GLY A 183 -13.83 15.59 -14.60
CA GLY A 183 -13.20 16.91 -14.42
C GLY A 183 -13.02 17.34 -12.96
N SER A 184 -13.37 16.51 -11.98
CA SER A 184 -13.16 16.77 -10.55
C SER A 184 -11.68 16.59 -10.15
N VAL A 185 -10.93 15.78 -10.91
CA VAL A 185 -9.51 15.52 -10.69
C VAL A 185 -8.67 15.91 -11.90
N LYS A 186 -7.58 16.66 -11.68
CA LYS A 186 -6.53 16.92 -12.67
C LYS A 186 -5.27 16.12 -12.34
N SER A 187 -4.79 15.34 -13.30
CA SER A 187 -3.62 14.47 -13.14
C SER A 187 -2.35 15.10 -13.71
N TYR A 188 -1.26 15.04 -12.94
CA TYR A 188 0.07 15.53 -13.27
C TYR A 188 1.08 14.37 -13.20
N PRO A 189 1.13 13.48 -14.23
CA PRO A 189 2.15 12.45 -14.33
C PRO A 189 3.50 13.08 -14.66
N ARG A 190 4.60 12.37 -14.38
CA ARG A 190 5.98 12.88 -14.54
C ARG A 190 6.21 14.22 -13.81
N HIS A 191 5.65 14.38 -12.62
CA HIS A 191 5.90 15.53 -11.75
C HIS A 191 6.45 15.06 -10.40
N GLU A 192 7.59 15.61 -10.02
CA GLU A 192 8.26 15.33 -8.75
C GLU A 192 8.09 16.50 -7.80
N MET A 193 7.50 16.26 -6.62
CA MET A 193 7.44 17.25 -5.57
C MET A 193 8.85 17.51 -5.03
N LEU A 194 9.27 18.77 -5.07
CA LEU A 194 10.56 19.22 -4.53
C LEU A 194 10.43 19.91 -3.18
N ASP A 195 9.32 20.59 -2.93
CA ASP A 195 9.10 21.28 -1.65
C ASP A 195 7.61 21.36 -1.30
N ILE A 196 7.31 21.46 0.01
CA ILE A 196 5.99 21.80 0.53
C ILE A 196 5.95 23.29 0.88
N VAL A 197 4.88 23.96 0.47
CA VAL A 197 4.65 25.38 0.76
C VAL A 197 3.87 25.48 2.07
N ILE A 198 4.45 26.17 3.04
CA ILE A 198 3.86 26.43 4.36
C ILE A 198 3.60 27.93 4.51
N GLU A 199 2.41 28.30 4.94
CA GLU A 199 2.00 29.66 5.27
C GLU A 199 1.24 29.62 6.61
N ASP A 200 1.61 30.48 7.56
CA ASP A 200 1.02 30.51 8.92
C ASP A 200 0.98 29.15 9.63
N GLY A 201 1.97 28.30 9.37
CA GLY A 201 2.06 26.94 9.92
C GLY A 201 1.15 25.91 9.24
N GLU A 202 0.44 26.27 8.17
CA GLU A 202 -0.43 25.38 7.41
C GLU A 202 0.16 25.05 6.03
N ALA A 203 -0.04 23.83 5.55
CA ALA A 203 0.35 23.44 4.20
C ALA A 203 -0.60 24.07 3.16
N ARG A 204 -0.07 24.94 2.31
CA ARG A 204 -0.82 25.69 1.28
C ARG A 204 -0.51 25.29 -0.15
N GLY A 205 0.38 24.32 -0.35
CA GLY A 205 0.73 23.91 -1.70
C GLY A 205 2.02 23.12 -1.79
N ILE A 206 2.48 22.93 -3.03
CA ILE A 206 3.76 22.29 -3.35
C ILE A 206 4.50 23.06 -4.45
N ILE A 207 5.81 22.88 -4.46
CA ILE A 207 6.67 23.15 -5.62
C ILE A 207 6.98 21.80 -6.27
N ALA A 208 6.69 21.67 -7.57
CA ALA A 208 6.96 20.44 -8.31
C ALA A 208 7.80 20.71 -9.56
N ARG A 209 8.66 19.76 -9.90
CA ARG A 209 9.43 19.75 -11.15
C ARG A 209 8.74 18.88 -12.17
N ASN A 210 8.50 19.43 -13.35
CA ASN A 210 8.12 18.64 -14.52
C ASN A 210 9.34 17.84 -15.01
N LEU A 211 9.25 16.51 -14.98
CA LEU A 211 10.37 15.63 -15.32
C LEU A 211 10.62 15.51 -16.84
N VAL A 212 9.74 16.08 -17.66
CA VAL A 212 9.91 16.14 -19.12
C VAL A 212 10.61 17.43 -19.52
N THR A 213 10.12 18.57 -19.02
CA THR A 213 10.64 19.90 -19.42
C THR A 213 11.74 20.41 -18.49
N GLY A 214 11.79 19.92 -17.26
CA GLY A 214 12.69 20.43 -16.21
C GLY A 214 12.16 21.67 -15.47
N GLU A 215 11.04 22.24 -15.90
CA GLU A 215 10.47 23.45 -15.31
C GLU A 215 9.99 23.25 -13.87
N LEU A 216 10.12 24.31 -13.07
CA LEU A 216 9.60 24.36 -11.71
C LEU A 216 8.26 25.07 -11.68
N GLU A 217 7.24 24.37 -11.20
CA GLU A 217 5.86 24.81 -11.17
C GLU A 217 5.36 24.93 -9.73
N ARG A 218 4.44 25.88 -9.51
CA ARG A 218 3.87 26.20 -8.20
C ARG A 218 2.40 25.83 -8.17
N PHE A 219 1.97 25.08 -7.17
CA PHE A 219 0.59 24.64 -7.04
C PHE A 219 0.04 24.98 -5.66
N GLY A 220 -0.98 25.84 -5.62
CA GLY A 220 -1.73 26.17 -4.39
C GLY A 220 -2.89 25.22 -4.12
N ALA A 221 -3.18 24.98 -2.85
CA ALA A 221 -4.34 24.22 -2.36
C ALA A 221 -4.71 24.58 -0.92
N HIS A 222 -5.94 24.25 -0.53
CA HIS A 222 -6.42 24.39 0.84
C HIS A 222 -5.96 23.22 1.73
N ALA A 223 -5.60 22.08 1.13
CA ALA A 223 -5.04 20.93 1.82
C ALA A 223 -4.07 20.16 0.92
N VAL A 224 -3.07 19.52 1.53
CA VAL A 224 -2.08 18.68 0.85
C VAL A 224 -2.06 17.30 1.51
N VAL A 225 -2.28 16.24 0.72
CA VAL A 225 -2.21 14.84 1.15
C VAL A 225 -0.94 14.23 0.58
N ILE A 226 -0.05 13.75 1.45
CA ILE A 226 1.18 13.06 1.05
C ILE A 226 0.96 11.55 1.13
N ALA A 227 0.95 10.90 -0.04
CA ALA A 227 0.79 9.46 -0.23
C ALA A 227 1.90 8.90 -1.14
N SER A 228 3.14 9.36 -0.91
CA SER A 228 4.31 9.17 -1.79
C SER A 228 4.96 7.79 -1.72
N GLY A 229 4.51 6.91 -0.84
CA GLY A 229 5.07 5.57 -0.64
C GLY A 229 6.19 5.51 0.41
N GLY A 230 6.95 4.42 0.40
CA GLY A 230 8.00 4.16 1.38
C GLY A 230 9.36 4.77 1.01
N TYR A 231 10.33 4.58 1.90
CA TYR A 231 11.72 5.06 1.78
C TYR A 231 12.73 3.92 1.56
N GLY A 232 12.29 2.72 1.17
CA GLY A 232 13.15 1.52 1.17
C GLY A 232 14.37 1.56 0.25
N ASN A 233 14.52 2.54 -0.64
CA ASN A 233 15.70 2.71 -1.49
C ASN A 233 16.88 3.39 -0.77
N VAL A 234 16.73 3.74 0.51
CA VAL A 234 17.88 4.07 1.37
C VAL A 234 18.76 2.86 1.68
N PHE A 235 18.24 1.64 1.47
CA PHE A 235 18.96 0.39 1.64
C PHE A 235 19.49 -0.11 0.30
N PHE A 236 20.71 -0.67 0.31
CA PHE A 236 21.34 -1.23 -0.90
C PHE A 236 20.53 -2.38 -1.51
N LEU A 237 19.97 -3.25 -0.66
CA LEU A 237 19.10 -4.36 -1.06
C LEU A 237 17.65 -4.05 -0.69
N SER A 238 16.78 -3.99 -1.69
CA SER A 238 15.37 -3.65 -1.49
C SER A 238 14.45 -4.33 -2.50
N THR A 239 13.24 -4.69 -2.07
CA THR A 239 12.14 -5.15 -2.93
C THR A 239 11.33 -4.00 -3.54
N ASN A 240 11.59 -2.78 -3.07
CA ASN A 240 10.85 -1.59 -3.47
C ASN A 240 11.19 -1.15 -4.89
N ALA A 241 10.25 -0.51 -5.56
CA ALA A 241 10.54 0.12 -6.84
C ALA A 241 11.44 1.35 -6.64
N MET A 242 12.26 1.69 -7.64
CA MET A 242 13.21 2.82 -7.60
C MET A 242 12.59 4.19 -7.26
N ALA A 243 11.29 4.37 -7.54
CA ALA A 243 10.56 5.58 -7.17
C ALA A 243 10.15 5.65 -5.68
N SER A 244 10.37 4.59 -4.89
CA SER A 244 10.09 4.54 -3.43
C SER A 244 11.25 5.12 -2.64
N ASN A 245 11.57 6.39 -2.91
CA ASN A 245 12.78 7.07 -2.48
C ASN A 245 12.60 7.95 -1.23
N GLY A 246 11.38 8.08 -0.71
CA GLY A 246 11.08 8.88 0.48
C GLY A 246 11.27 10.39 0.34
N SER A 247 11.60 10.92 -0.85
CA SER A 247 12.00 12.32 -1.03
C SER A 247 10.93 13.30 -0.57
N ALA A 248 9.68 13.13 -1.02
CA ALA A 248 8.57 13.99 -0.63
C ALA A 248 8.30 14.00 0.88
N ALA A 249 8.35 12.84 1.54
CA ALA A 249 8.16 12.75 3.00
C ALA A 249 9.29 13.46 3.75
N PHE A 250 10.53 13.33 3.27
CA PHE A 250 11.68 14.01 3.83
C PHE A 250 11.62 15.53 3.66
N GLN A 251 11.11 16.04 2.54
CA GLN A 251 10.90 17.49 2.36
C GLN A 251 9.88 18.03 3.37
N CYS A 252 8.79 17.31 3.60
CA CYS A 252 7.84 17.67 4.65
C CYS A 252 8.50 17.70 6.05
N TYR A 253 9.33 16.71 6.37
CA TYR A 253 10.08 16.67 7.62
C TYR A 253 11.00 17.89 7.78
N ARG A 254 11.73 18.25 6.71
CA ARG A 254 12.60 19.44 6.70
C ARG A 254 11.84 20.75 6.90
N LYS A 255 10.54 20.77 6.65
CA LYS A 255 9.64 21.91 6.88
C LYS A 255 8.89 21.84 8.22
N GLY A 256 9.29 20.94 9.12
CA GLY A 256 8.78 20.87 10.49
C GLY A 256 7.67 19.84 10.71
N ALA A 257 7.31 19.01 9.71
CA ALA A 257 6.43 17.88 9.94
C ALA A 257 7.10 16.83 10.82
N GLY A 258 6.35 16.17 11.71
CA GLY A 258 6.87 15.05 12.49
C GLY A 258 7.18 13.83 11.61
N PHE A 259 8.30 13.16 11.87
CA PHE A 259 8.70 11.93 11.19
C PHE A 259 8.91 10.80 12.20
N ALA A 260 7.89 9.96 12.36
CA ALA A 260 7.84 8.94 13.41
C ALA A 260 8.48 7.63 12.95
N ASN A 261 9.21 6.99 13.87
CA ASN A 261 9.70 5.61 13.73
C ASN A 261 10.51 5.31 12.44
N PRO A 262 11.44 6.19 11.98
CA PRO A 262 12.20 5.92 10.76
C PRO A 262 13.13 4.70 10.86
N CYS A 263 13.46 4.28 12.08
CA CYS A 263 14.26 3.07 12.32
C CYS A 263 13.45 1.76 12.23
N PHE A 264 12.12 1.82 12.19
CA PHE A 264 11.25 0.64 12.14
C PHE A 264 11.08 0.20 10.68
N THR A 265 12.11 -0.45 10.14
CA THR A 265 12.09 -1.03 8.79
C THR A 265 11.81 -2.53 8.86
N GLN A 266 10.83 -2.99 8.07
CA GLN A 266 10.54 -4.43 7.94
C GLN A 266 11.39 -5.04 6.82
N ILE A 267 12.06 -6.16 7.12
CA ILE A 267 12.83 -6.95 6.16
C ILE A 267 12.01 -8.17 5.77
N HIS A 268 11.79 -8.38 4.48
CA HIS A 268 11.17 -9.60 4.00
C HIS A 268 12.19 -10.74 3.97
N PRO A 269 11.89 -11.92 4.54
CA PRO A 269 12.88 -12.99 4.69
C PRO A 269 13.30 -13.63 3.36
N THR A 270 12.43 -13.59 2.34
CA THR A 270 12.60 -14.41 1.13
C THR A 270 12.49 -13.55 -0.14
N CYS A 271 13.62 -13.35 -0.82
CA CYS A 271 13.70 -12.62 -2.09
C CYS A 271 14.67 -13.31 -3.04
N ILE A 272 14.42 -13.21 -4.35
CA ILE A 272 15.37 -13.65 -5.38
C ILE A 272 16.43 -12.54 -5.53
N PRO A 273 17.73 -12.87 -5.39
CA PRO A 273 18.83 -11.95 -5.62
C PRO A 273 18.77 -11.30 -7.00
N VAL A 274 19.41 -10.15 -7.14
CA VAL A 274 19.57 -9.50 -8.44
C VAL A 274 20.45 -10.39 -9.34
N HIS A 275 19.95 -10.73 -10.52
CA HIS A 275 20.72 -11.45 -11.53
C HIS A 275 20.95 -10.59 -12.77
N GLY A 276 22.20 -10.17 -12.98
CA GLY A 276 22.60 -9.31 -14.10
C GLY A 276 22.09 -7.87 -13.99
N ASP A 277 22.35 -7.08 -15.03
CA ASP A 277 22.19 -5.62 -14.98
C ASP A 277 20.78 -5.12 -15.33
N GLN A 278 19.88 -6.02 -15.74
CA GLN A 278 18.51 -5.67 -16.14
C GLN A 278 17.52 -5.60 -14.97
N GLN A 279 17.88 -6.16 -13.82
CA GLN A 279 17.01 -6.23 -12.66
C GLN A 279 17.31 -5.07 -11.71
N SER A 280 16.38 -4.11 -11.64
CA SER A 280 16.52 -2.89 -10.83
C SER A 280 16.29 -3.08 -9.32
N LYS A 281 15.81 -4.26 -8.88
CA LYS A 281 15.44 -4.52 -7.48
C LYS A 281 15.38 -6.02 -7.17
N LEU A 282 15.37 -6.38 -5.88
CA LEU A 282 15.10 -7.75 -5.47
C LEU A 282 13.67 -8.16 -5.85
N THR A 283 13.53 -9.37 -6.39
CA THR A 283 12.20 -9.91 -6.73
C THR A 283 11.64 -10.62 -5.50
N LEU A 284 10.52 -10.13 -5.00
CA LEU A 284 9.85 -10.71 -3.85
C LEU A 284 9.34 -12.12 -4.18
N MET A 285 9.59 -13.08 -3.29
CA MET A 285 8.88 -14.35 -3.30
C MET A 285 7.78 -14.29 -2.24
N SER A 286 6.52 -14.49 -2.65
CA SER A 286 5.37 -14.40 -1.75
C SER A 286 5.53 -15.29 -0.52
N GLU A 287 5.25 -14.75 0.67
CA GLU A 287 5.21 -15.51 1.92
C GLU A 287 4.25 -16.69 1.86
N SER A 288 3.19 -16.63 1.04
CA SER A 288 2.28 -17.76 0.85
C SER A 288 2.99 -19.03 0.38
N LEU A 289 4.15 -18.91 -0.30
CA LEU A 289 4.94 -20.07 -0.72
C LEU A 289 5.50 -20.88 0.46
N ARG A 290 5.71 -20.26 1.62
CA ARG A 290 6.16 -20.95 2.85
C ARG A 290 5.03 -21.72 3.53
N ASN A 291 3.77 -21.35 3.25
CA ASN A 291 2.59 -21.99 3.83
C ASN A 291 2.02 -23.09 2.91
N ASP A 292 2.01 -22.84 1.59
CA ASP A 292 1.26 -23.65 0.63
C ASP A 292 2.14 -24.67 -0.12
N GLY A 293 3.47 -24.61 0.01
CA GLY A 293 4.38 -25.52 -0.71
C GLY A 293 5.81 -25.57 -0.18
N ARG A 294 6.62 -26.44 -0.77
CA ARG A 294 8.06 -26.57 -0.47
C ARG A 294 8.85 -26.25 -1.74
N ILE A 295 9.78 -25.30 -1.65
CA ILE A 295 10.66 -24.93 -2.76
C ILE A 295 12.07 -25.39 -2.42
N TRP A 296 12.74 -26.01 -3.39
CA TRP A 296 14.12 -26.44 -3.25
C TRP A 296 14.96 -26.05 -4.47
N VAL A 297 16.27 -25.98 -4.25
CA VAL A 297 17.30 -25.90 -5.29
C VAL A 297 18.27 -27.08 -5.15
N PRO A 298 18.91 -27.58 -6.22
CA PRO A 298 19.90 -28.63 -6.08
C PRO A 298 21.09 -28.16 -5.23
N LYS A 299 21.59 -29.01 -4.33
CA LYS A 299 22.79 -28.73 -3.54
C LYS A 299 24.07 -28.73 -4.38
N LYS A 300 24.08 -29.51 -5.47
CA LYS A 300 25.24 -29.77 -6.33
C LYS A 300 25.13 -29.02 -7.65
N ILE A 301 26.23 -28.40 -8.10
CA ILE A 301 26.24 -27.63 -9.35
C ILE A 301 26.08 -28.52 -10.59
N GLU A 302 26.50 -29.78 -10.49
CA GLU A 302 26.34 -30.81 -11.52
C GLU A 302 24.85 -31.07 -11.80
N ASP A 303 24.05 -31.18 -10.75
CA ASP A 303 22.61 -31.36 -10.87
C ASP A 303 21.93 -30.11 -11.42
N VAL A 304 22.40 -28.90 -11.05
CA VAL A 304 21.93 -27.65 -11.68
C VAL A 304 22.17 -27.68 -13.20
N LYS A 305 23.38 -28.08 -13.63
CA LYS A 305 23.74 -28.17 -15.06
C LYS A 305 22.90 -29.23 -15.77
N ALA A 306 22.73 -30.41 -15.17
CA ALA A 306 21.96 -31.51 -15.73
C ALA A 306 20.46 -31.19 -15.87
N LEU A 307 19.87 -30.48 -14.89
CA LEU A 307 18.49 -30.01 -14.99
C LEU A 307 18.32 -28.95 -16.09
N ARG A 308 19.26 -27.99 -16.19
CA ARG A 308 19.21 -26.92 -17.20
C ARG A 308 19.39 -27.44 -18.63
N SER A 309 20.19 -28.49 -18.81
CA SER A 309 20.36 -29.15 -20.12
C SER A 309 19.25 -30.14 -20.46
N GLY A 310 18.36 -30.45 -19.51
CA GLY A 310 17.31 -31.47 -19.66
C GLY A 310 17.81 -32.91 -19.55
N ALA A 311 19.08 -33.13 -19.16
CA ALA A 311 19.65 -34.46 -18.96
C ALA A 311 19.06 -35.18 -17.73
N LYS A 312 18.54 -34.43 -16.75
CA LYS A 312 17.75 -34.94 -15.62
C LYS A 312 16.44 -34.16 -15.52
N LYS A 313 15.39 -34.80 -14.99
CA LYS A 313 14.17 -34.14 -14.54
C LYS A 313 14.29 -33.78 -13.05
N PRO A 314 13.53 -32.77 -12.56
CA PRO A 314 13.52 -32.44 -11.14
C PRO A 314 13.14 -33.61 -10.22
N SER A 315 12.32 -34.54 -10.70
CA SER A 315 11.95 -35.78 -9.99
C SER A 315 13.14 -36.70 -9.74
N ASP A 316 14.20 -36.60 -10.53
CA ASP A 316 15.34 -37.51 -10.52
C ASP A 316 16.40 -37.10 -9.47
N ILE A 317 16.25 -35.92 -8.86
CA ILE A 317 17.11 -35.46 -7.77
C ILE A 317 16.59 -36.03 -6.46
N ALA A 318 17.40 -36.83 -5.77
CA ALA A 318 17.08 -37.41 -4.47
C ALA A 318 16.83 -36.32 -3.41
N GLU A 319 15.96 -36.57 -2.42
CA GLU A 319 15.53 -35.54 -1.46
C GLU A 319 16.70 -34.98 -0.62
N GLU A 320 17.67 -35.82 -0.28
CA GLU A 320 18.90 -35.43 0.41
C GLU A 320 19.78 -34.47 -0.39
N ASP A 321 19.67 -34.46 -1.71
CA ASP A 321 20.39 -33.56 -2.63
C ASP A 321 19.59 -32.28 -2.94
N ARG A 322 18.39 -32.14 -2.37
CA ARG A 322 17.55 -30.95 -2.44
C ARG A 322 17.82 -30.04 -1.25
N ASP A 323 18.03 -28.76 -1.54
CA ASP A 323 18.17 -27.71 -0.55
C ASP A 323 16.86 -26.91 -0.45
N TYR A 324 16.09 -27.22 0.59
CA TYR A 324 14.89 -26.48 0.97
C TYR A 324 15.26 -25.19 1.70
N TYR A 325 15.87 -24.26 0.98
CA TYR A 325 16.47 -23.06 1.56
C TYR A 325 15.47 -22.15 2.31
N LEU A 326 14.16 -22.25 1.99
CA LEU A 326 13.09 -21.54 2.69
C LEU A 326 12.72 -22.13 4.05
N GLU A 327 13.18 -23.35 4.35
CA GLU A 327 12.92 -24.09 5.59
C GLU A 327 14.12 -24.09 6.55
N ARG A 328 15.23 -23.45 6.16
CA ARG A 328 16.41 -23.27 7.02
C ARG A 328 16.03 -22.38 8.21
N ARG A 329 16.42 -22.79 9.42
CA ARG A 329 16.24 -22.01 10.66
C ARG A 329 17.50 -21.23 11.01
#